data_AF-A0A2N6FZ29-F1
#
_entry.id   AF-A0A2N6FZ29-F1
#
_cell.length_a   1.000
_cell.length_b   1.000
_cell.length_c   1.000
_cell.angle_alpha   90.00
_cell.angle_beta   90.00
_cell.angle_gamma   90.00
#
_symmetry.space_group_name_H-M   'P 1'
#
loop_
_entity.id
_entity.type
_entity.pdbx_description
1 polymer ?
#
loop_
_entity_poly.entity_id
_entity_poly.type
_entity_poly.pdbx_seq_one_letter_code
_entity_poly.pdbx_strand_id
1 'polypeptide(L)' 'MLKILAISFMIFSFSFSNETMSDEKLMEPSMCEKVYNNCVDECDAKNSDNISECYLKCEVTADKCLQAEEEKETQEK' A
#
# COMPACT_ATOMS: atom_id res chain seq x y z
N MET A 1 -22.88 51.04 27.66
CA MET A 1 -22.92 49.57 27.63
C MET A 1 -21.93 49.10 26.57
N LEU A 2 -20.70 48.79 27.00
CA LEU A 2 -19.61 48.38 26.13
C LEU A 2 -19.45 46.87 26.27
N LYS A 3 -19.98 46.09 25.32
CA LYS A 3 -19.80 44.63 25.28
C LYS A 3 -18.70 44.31 24.26
N ILE A 4 -17.51 44.30 24.84
CA ILE A 4 -16.20 43.82 24.43
C ILE A 4 -16.24 42.71 23.37
N LEU A 5 -15.63 43.00 22.21
CA LEU A 5 -15.10 42.03 21.26
C LEU A 5 -13.88 41.35 21.92
N ALA A 6 -14.00 40.07 22.27
CA ALA A 6 -12.88 39.29 22.78
C ALA A 6 -13.00 37.84 22.32
N ILE A 7 -12.49 37.52 21.13
CA ILE A 7 -11.92 36.20 20.85
C ILE A 7 -10.61 36.43 20.12
N SER A 8 -9.60 36.69 20.94
CA SER A 8 -8.19 36.50 20.60
C SER A 8 -7.96 35.00 20.49
N PHE A 9 -7.71 34.51 19.27
CA PHE A 9 -7.23 33.15 19.03
C PHE A 9 -5.78 33.25 18.53
N MET A 10 -4.87 33.67 19.42
CA MET A 10 -3.48 33.21 19.33
C MET A 10 -3.43 31.82 19.95
N ILE A 11 -3.43 30.78 19.12
CA ILE A 11 -3.07 29.43 19.55
C ILE A 11 -1.87 28.97 18.74
N PHE A 12 -0.74 29.04 19.44
CA PHE A 12 0.38 28.12 19.42
C PHE A 12 1.12 27.87 18.10
N SER A 13 2.29 28.52 18.03
CA SER A 13 3.51 27.92 17.52
C SER A 13 3.68 26.48 18.05
N PHE A 14 3.53 25.50 17.17
CA PHE A 14 4.28 24.25 17.26
C PHE A 14 5.20 24.18 16.05
N SER A 15 6.45 24.60 16.27
CA SER A 15 7.58 24.07 15.53
C SER A 15 7.65 22.57 15.82
N PHE A 16 7.09 21.76 14.92
CA PHE A 16 7.42 20.35 14.88
C PHE A 16 8.16 20.12 13.57
N SER A 17 9.48 20.03 13.67
CA SER A 17 10.30 19.36 12.66
C SER A 17 9.69 17.99 12.45
N ASN A 18 9.09 17.75 11.29
CA ASN A 18 8.97 16.40 10.80
C ASN A 18 9.66 16.39 9.45
N GLU A 19 10.84 15.79 9.44
CA GLU A 19 11.44 15.24 8.23
C GLU A 19 10.40 14.28 7.63
N THR A 20 9.57 14.77 6.72
CA THR A 20 8.95 13.87 5.75
C THR A 20 10.03 13.49 4.77
N MET A 21 10.88 12.56 5.21
CA MET A 21 11.37 11.46 4.40
C MET A 21 10.12 10.72 3.89
N SER A 22 9.40 11.33 2.96
CA SER A 22 8.56 10.58 2.05
C SER A 22 9.53 10.13 0.97
N ASP A 23 10.20 9.03 1.30
CA ASP A 23 10.70 8.05 0.36
C ASP A 23 9.58 7.79 -0.64
N GLU A 24 9.48 8.65 -1.65
CA GLU A 24 8.78 8.35 -2.90
C GLU A 24 9.68 7.34 -3.63
N LYS A 25 9.88 6.19 -3.00
CA LYS A 25 10.28 4.98 -3.68
C LYS A 25 9.09 4.69 -4.56
N LEU A 26 9.15 5.20 -5.79
CA LEU A 26 8.56 4.59 -6.97
C LEU A 26 8.90 3.11 -6.86
N MET A 27 8.01 2.38 -6.19
CA MET A 27 8.23 1.03 -5.72
C MET A 27 8.25 0.22 -7.01
N GLU A 28 9.44 -0.20 -7.43
CA GLU A 28 9.54 -1.23 -8.45
C GLU A 28 8.60 -2.37 -8.00
N PRO A 29 7.74 -2.87 -8.89
CA PRO A 29 6.77 -3.89 -8.53
C PRO A 29 7.51 -5.05 -7.88
N SER A 30 7.08 -5.43 -6.68
CA SER A 30 7.68 -6.55 -5.95
C SER A 30 7.61 -7.82 -6.81
N MET A 31 8.46 -8.80 -6.52
CA MET A 31 8.43 -10.06 -7.29
C MET A 31 7.05 -10.71 -7.21
N CYS A 32 6.35 -10.58 -6.09
CA CYS A 32 4.99 -11.05 -5.91
C CYS A 32 3.95 -10.24 -6.70
N GLU A 33 4.13 -8.93 -6.84
CA GLU A 33 3.28 -8.09 -7.70
C GLU A 33 3.42 -8.48 -9.18
N LYS A 34 4.64 -8.81 -9.62
CA LYS A 34 4.86 -9.36 -10.97
C LYS A 34 4.18 -10.71 -11.17
N VAL A 35 4.18 -11.58 -10.15
CA VAL A 35 3.48 -12.87 -10.18
C VAL A 35 1.97 -12.67 -10.29
N TYR A 36 1.41 -11.72 -9.54
CA TYR A 36 0.00 -11.36 -9.64
C TYR A 36 -0.37 -10.87 -11.04
N ASN A 37 0.36 -9.88 -11.56
CA ASN A 37 0.07 -9.28 -12.86
C ASN A 37 0.16 -10.30 -14.01
N ASN A 38 1.19 -11.16 -14.00
CA ASN A 38 1.31 -12.22 -15.01
C ASN A 38 0.15 -13.24 -14.93
N CYS A 39 -0.28 -13.59 -13.72
CA CYS A 39 -1.44 -14.46 -13.53
C CYS A 39 -2.74 -13.82 -14.06
N VAL A 40 -2.93 -12.52 -13.83
CA VAL A 40 -4.07 -11.76 -14.37
C VAL A 40 -4.03 -11.73 -15.90
N ASP A 41 -2.88 -11.44 -16.51
CA ASP A 41 -2.70 -11.48 -17.97
C ASP A 41 -3.06 -12.86 -18.55
N GLU A 42 -2.68 -13.95 -17.87
CA GLU A 42 -3.09 -15.30 -18.28
C GLU A 42 -4.59 -15.55 -18.14
N CYS A 43 -5.23 -15.04 -17.09
CA CYS A 43 -6.68 -15.15 -16.89
C CYS A 43 -7.46 -14.42 -17.99
N ASP A 44 -7.02 -13.21 -18.36
CA ASP A 44 -7.59 -12.43 -19.44
C ASP A 44 -7.33 -13.07 -20.80
N ALA A 45 -6.12 -13.57 -21.05
CA ALA A 45 -5.76 -14.22 -22.31
C ALA A 45 -6.53 -15.53 -22.55
N LYS A 46 -6.85 -16.29 -21.48
CA LYS A 46 -7.59 -17.55 -21.58
C LYS A 46 -9.09 -17.37 -21.73
N ASN A 47 -9.61 -16.15 -21.57
CA ASN A 47 -11.03 -15.81 -21.74
C ASN A 47 -11.94 -16.83 -21.01
N SER A 48 -11.57 -17.15 -19.78
CA SER A 48 -12.17 -18.24 -19.00
C SER A 48 -13.60 -17.87 -18.59
N ASP A 49 -14.56 -18.79 -18.74
CA ASP A 49 -15.93 -18.64 -18.25
C ASP A 49 -15.99 -18.35 -16.73
N ASN A 50 -14.89 -18.61 -16.00
CA ASN A 50 -14.75 -18.38 -14.57
C ASN A 50 -13.62 -17.40 -14.25
N ILE A 51 -13.60 -16.25 -14.92
CA ILE A 51 -12.56 -15.22 -14.74
C ILE A 51 -12.43 -14.76 -13.27
N SER A 52 -13.54 -14.69 -12.52
CA SER A 52 -13.50 -14.36 -11.08
C SER A 52 -12.78 -15.42 -10.24
N GLU A 53 -12.96 -16.71 -10.54
CA GLU A 53 -12.22 -17.77 -9.84
C GLU A 53 -10.73 -17.75 -10.22
N CYS A 54 -10.44 -17.36 -11.46
CA CYS A 54 -9.07 -17.18 -11.94
C CYS A 54 -8.35 -16.07 -11.17
N TYR A 55 -8.96 -14.89 -11.03
CA TYR A 55 -8.38 -13.79 -10.25
C TYR A 55 -8.22 -14.12 -8.76
N LEU A 56 -9.20 -14.80 -8.15
CA LEU A 56 -9.07 -15.27 -6.76
C LEU A 56 -7.85 -16.19 -6.57
N LYS A 57 -7.56 -17.06 -7.56
CA LYS A 57 -6.35 -17.89 -7.54
C LYS A 57 -5.07 -17.07 -7.68
N CYS A 58 -5.09 -16.00 -8.48
CA CYS A 58 -3.98 -15.06 -8.59
C CYS A 58 -3.71 -14.32 -7.27
N GLU A 59 -4.75 -13.85 -6.59
CA GLU A 59 -4.64 -13.22 -5.27
C GLU A 59 -4.02 -14.17 -4.24
N VAL A 60 -4.52 -15.40 -4.14
CA VAL A 60 -3.98 -16.42 -3.22
C VAL A 60 -2.51 -16.74 -3.54
N THR A 61 -2.12 -16.71 -4.82
CA THR A 61 -0.74 -16.97 -5.23
C THR A 61 0.19 -15.82 -4.85
N ALA A 62 -0.28 -14.58 -5.03
CA ALA A 62 0.45 -13.38 -4.64
C ALA A 62 0.62 -13.28 -3.11
N ASP A 63 -0.44 -13.59 -2.36
CA ASP A 63 -0.45 -13.59 -0.90
C ASP A 63 0.55 -14.61 -0.32
N LYS A 64 0.58 -15.83 -0.88
CA LYS A 64 1.60 -16.83 -0.52
C LYS A 64 3.02 -16.41 -0.85
N CYS A 65 3.20 -15.69 -1.96
CA CYS A 65 4.50 -15.15 -2.33
C CYS A 65 4.96 -14.11 -1.30
N LEU A 66 4.07 -13.19 -0.89
CA LEU A 66 4.36 -12.18 0.13
C LEU A 66 4.70 -12.82 1.48
N GLN A 67 3.92 -13.80 1.93
CA GLN A 67 4.21 -14.54 3.17
C GLN A 67 5.59 -15.22 3.11
N ALA A 68 5.96 -15.80 1.97
CA ALA A 68 7.26 -16.43 1.80
C ALA A 68 8.43 -15.42 1.75
N GLU A 69 8.19 -14.17 1.30
CA GLU A 69 9.17 -13.08 1.40
C GLU A 69 9.33 -12.64 2.86
N GLU A 70 8.23 -12.44 3.59
CA GLU A 70 8.24 -12.07 5.02
C GLU A 70 8.94 -13.11 5.91
N GLU A 71 8.70 -14.40 5.66
CA GLU A 71 9.34 -15.50 6.38
C GLU A 71 10.86 -15.55 6.13
N LYS A 72 11.31 -15.19 4.93
CA LYS A 72 12.75 -15.11 4.60
C LYS A 72 13.40 -13.93 5.28
N GLU A 73 12.77 -12.75 5.27
CA GLU A 73 13.30 -11.56 5.94
C GLU A 73 13.38 -11.75 7.47
N THR A 74 12.49 -12.55 8.04
CA THR A 74 12.47 -12.83 9.49
C THR A 74 13.59 -13.80 9.92
N GLN A 75 14.04 -14.70 9.05
CA GLN A 75 15.13 -15.65 9.37
C GLN A 75 16.53 -15.11 9.09
N GLU A 76 16.66 -13.98 8.42
CA GLU A 76 17.95 -13.30 8.15
C GLU A 76 18.31 -12.23 9.19
N LYS A 77 17.54 -12.12 10.29
CA LYS A 77 17.67 -11.09 11.34
C LYS A 77 18.21 -11.60 12.67
#